data_AF-A0A822A489-F1
#
_entry.id   AF-A0A822A489-F1
#
_cell.length_a   1.000
_cell.length_b   1.000
_cell.length_c   1.000
_cell.angle_alpha   90.00
_cell.angle_beta   90.00
_cell.angle_gamma   90.00
#
_symmetry.space_group_name_H-M   'P 1'
#
loop_
_entity.id
_entity.type
_entity.pdbx_description
1 polymer ?
#
loop_
_entity_poly.entity_id
_entity_poly.type
_entity_poly.pdbx_seq_one_letter_code
_entity_poly.pdbx_strand_id
1 'polypeptide(L)' 'MILPYVTGYPKVKYQKWFRSTLIRLIQLCTNYQDFTRQRINMEICCLTSGYSHEFIENELQNFNRYF' A
#
# COMPACT_ATOMS: atom_id res chain seq x y z
N MET A 1 -4.24 23.29 -3.79
CA MET A 1 -4.55 21.90 -3.39
C MET A 1 -3.29 21.34 -2.76
N ILE A 2 -3.23 21.24 -1.43
CA ILE A 2 -2.04 20.73 -0.72
C ILE A 2 -2.08 19.21 -0.83
N LEU A 3 -1.04 18.63 -1.45
CA LEU A 3 -0.95 17.19 -1.62
C LEU A 3 -0.78 16.51 -0.25
N PRO A 4 -1.44 15.36 0.01
CA PRO A 4 -1.47 14.74 1.32
C PRO A 4 -0.09 14.62 1.96
N TYR A 5 0.94 14.23 1.21
CA TYR A 5 2.30 14.00 1.70
C TYR A 5 3.03 15.25 2.25
N VAL A 6 2.53 16.46 1.97
CA VAL A 6 3.16 17.73 2.40
C VAL A 6 2.91 17.98 3.90
N THR A 7 1.85 17.41 4.45
CA THR A 7 1.65 17.34 5.90
C THR A 7 2.26 16.03 6.37
N GLY A 8 3.06 15.97 7.43
CA GLY A 8 3.69 14.71 7.89
C GLY A 8 2.70 13.70 8.51
N TYR A 9 1.50 14.16 8.87
CA TYR A 9 0.43 13.40 9.53
C TYR A 9 -0.28 12.25 8.74
N PRO A 10 -0.45 12.32 7.41
CA PRO A 10 -1.04 11.26 6.61
C PRO A 10 -0.10 10.06 6.50
N LYS A 11 1.22 10.21 6.43
CA LYS A 11 2.15 9.07 6.24
C LYS A 11 1.85 7.91 7.20
N VAL A 12 1.76 8.18 8.51
CA VAL A 12 1.49 7.12 9.52
C VAL A 12 0.11 6.48 9.37
N LYS A 13 -0.93 7.28 9.06
CA LYS A 13 -2.29 6.76 8.86
C LYS A 13 -2.39 5.89 7.61
N TYR A 14 -1.72 6.30 6.53
CA TYR A 14 -1.70 5.56 5.28
C TYR A 14 -0.81 4.32 5.35
N GLN A 15 0.28 4.31 6.12
CA GLN A 15 1.05 3.09 6.39
C GLN A 15 0.19 2.02 7.07
N LYS A 16 -0.55 2.39 8.12
CA LYS A 16 -1.48 1.46 8.78
C LYS A 16 -2.53 0.95 7.81
N TRP A 17 -3.13 1.84 7.02
CA TRP A 17 -4.12 1.46 6.01
C TRP A 17 -3.51 0.52 4.94
N PHE A 18 -2.31 0.83 4.44
CA PHE A 18 -1.62 0.06 3.41
C PHE A 18 -1.35 -1.37 3.91
N ARG A 19 -0.76 -1.48 5.10
CA ARG A 19 -0.50 -2.76 5.74
C ARG A 19 -1.78 -3.56 6.03
N SER A 20 -2.80 -2.93 6.60
CA SER A 20 -4.08 -3.61 6.85
C SER A 20 -4.75 -4.10 5.57
N THR A 21 -4.62 -3.34 4.48
CA THR A 21 -5.16 -3.73 3.17
C THR A 21 -4.41 -4.93 2.61
N LEU A 22 -3.07 -4.96 2.68
CA LEU A 22 -2.28 -6.12 2.26
C LEU A 22 -2.61 -7.39 3.06
N ILE A 23 -2.74 -7.29 4.39
CA ILE A 23 -3.14 -8.42 5.25
C ILE A 23 -4.52 -8.95 4.81
N ARG A 24 -5.47 -8.03 4.56
CA ARG A 24 -6.81 -8.40 4.09
C ARG A 24 -6.77 -9.06 2.71
N LEU A 25 -5.91 -8.61 1.81
CA LEU A 25 -5.74 -9.22 0.49
C LEU A 25 -5.22 -10.65 0.61
N ILE A 26 -4.25 -10.92 1.50
CA ILE A 26 -3.81 -12.31 1.75
C ILE A 26 -4.96 -13.19 2.22
N GLN A 27 -5.83 -12.68 3.11
CA GLN A 27 -6.95 -13.44 3.65
C GLN A 27 -8.08 -13.69 2.63
N LEU A 28 -8.27 -12.76 1.68
CA LEU A 28 -9.37 -12.83 0.71
C LEU A 28 -8.98 -13.52 -0.59
N CYS A 29 -7.72 -13.42 -1.01
CA CYS A 29 -7.25 -14.03 -2.24
C CYS A 29 -6.96 -15.52 -2.03
N THR A 30 -7.65 -16.37 -2.79
CA THR A 30 -7.47 -17.83 -2.73
C THR A 30 -6.26 -18.32 -3.53
N ASN A 31 -5.76 -17.50 -4.46
CA ASN A 31 -4.58 -17.80 -5.25
C ASN A 31 -3.64 -16.60 -5.34
N TYR A 32 -2.37 -16.88 -5.67
CA TYR A 32 -1.33 -15.86 -5.73
C TYR A 32 -1.55 -14.85 -6.86
N GLN A 33 -2.13 -15.26 -8.00
CA GLN A 33 -2.37 -14.38 -9.14
C GLN A 33 -3.38 -13.27 -8.80
N ASP A 34 -4.46 -13.62 -8.11
CA ASP A 34 -5.46 -12.67 -7.64
C ASP A 34 -4.86 -11.72 -6.61
N PHE A 35 -4.02 -12.23 -5.70
CA PHE A 35 -3.29 -11.39 -4.75
C PHE A 35 -2.41 -10.37 -5.49
N THR A 36 -1.59 -10.82 -6.46
CA THR A 36 -0.71 -9.94 -7.24
C THR A 36 -1.51 -8.88 -7.99
N ARG A 37 -2.64 -9.26 -8.61
CA ARG A 37 -3.50 -8.32 -9.32
C ARG A 37 -4.08 -7.25 -8.38
N GLN A 38 -4.58 -7.65 -7.22
CA GLN A 38 -5.13 -6.71 -6.24
C GLN A 38 -4.06 -5.81 -5.63
N ARG A 39 -2.86 -6.36 -5.38
CA ARG A 39 -1.70 -5.58 -4.94
C ARG A 39 -1.34 -4.49 -5.95
N ILE A 40 -1.24 -4.83 -7.24
CA ILE A 40 -0.96 -3.86 -8.30
C ILE A 40 -2.05 -2.76 -8.36
N ASN A 41 -3.33 -3.14 -8.28
CA ASN A 41 -4.42 -2.16 -8.24
C ASN A 41 -4.26 -1.17 -7.07
N MET A 42 -3.88 -1.69 -5.90
CA MET A 42 -3.63 -0.88 -4.71
C MET A 42 -2.43 0.06 -4.89
N GLU A 43 -1.34 -0.41 -5.49
CA GLU A 43 -0.17 0.42 -5.85
C GLU A 43 -0.58 1.57 -6.78
N ILE A 44 -1.38 1.29 -7.82
CA ILE A 44 -1.90 2.29 -8.76
C ILE A 44 -2.78 3.33 -8.03
N CYS A 45 -3.66 2.89 -7.13
CA CYS A 45 -4.45 3.79 -6.29
C CYS A 45 -3.57 4.72 -5.43
N CYS A 46 -2.46 4.21 -4.89
CA CYS A 46 -1.52 5.04 -4.15
C CYS A 46 -0.82 6.06 -5.08
N LEU A 47 -0.31 5.63 -6.24
CA LEU A 47 0.36 6.55 -7.18
C LEU A 47 -0.59 7.66 -7.65
N THR A 48 -1.83 7.31 -8.02
CA THR A 48 -2.85 8.29 -8.46
C THR A 48 -3.30 9.22 -7.33
N SER A 49 -3.21 8.79 -6.08
CA SER A 49 -3.46 9.63 -4.90
C SER A 49 -2.30 10.57 -4.55
N GLY A 50 -1.20 10.53 -5.31
CA GLY A 50 -0.03 11.39 -5.14
C GLY A 50 1.02 10.84 -4.16
N TYR A 51 1.02 9.55 -3.86
CA TYR A 51 2.11 8.91 -3.11
C TYR A 51 3.32 8.66 -4.00
N SER A 52 4.52 8.78 -3.44
CA SER A 52 5.75 8.44 -4.16
C SER A 52 5.87 6.93 -4.33
N HIS A 53 6.52 6.53 -5.42
CA HIS A 53 6.87 5.12 -5.64
C HIS A 53 7.74 4.56 -4.51
N GLU A 54 8.71 5.35 -4.02
CA GLU A 54 9.58 5.00 -2.91
C GLU A 54 8.81 4.66 -1.62
N PHE A 55 7.72 5.38 -1.33
CA PHE A 55 6.86 5.05 -0.18
C PHE A 55 6.24 3.67 -0.33
N ILE A 56 5.71 3.36 -1.52
CA ILE A 56 5.06 2.08 -1.82
C ILE A 56 6.07 0.94 -1.72
N GLU A 57 7.25 1.10 -2.32
CA GLU A 57 8.32 0.10 -2.27
C GLU A 57 8.78 -0.17 -0.83
N ASN A 58 8.96 0.87 -0.02
CA ASN A 58 9.35 0.71 1.37
C ASN A 58 8.29 -0.06 2.18
N GLU A 59 6.99 0.25 1.99
CA GLU A 59 5.92 -0.48 2.66
C GLU A 59 5.81 -1.94 2.19
N LEU A 60 6.00 -2.22 0.90
CA LEU A 60 6.03 -3.59 0.37
C LEU A 60 7.24 -4.39 0.90
N GLN A 61 8.42 -3.77 0.95
CA GLN A 61 9.61 -4.41 1.52
C GLN A 61 9.42 -4.70 3.01
N ASN A 62 8.86 -3.75 3.76
CA ASN A 62 8.53 -3.97 5.16
C ASN A 62 7.51 -5.10 5.32
N PHE A 63 6.48 -5.15 4.48
CA PHE A 63 5.48 -6.21 4.52
C PHE A 63 6.11 -7.59 4.29
N ASN A 64 6.91 -7.76 3.22
CA ASN A 64 7.58 -9.01 2.88
C ASN A 64 8.63 -9.46 3.92
N ARG A 65 9.09 -8.57 4.80
CA ARG A 65 9.98 -8.95 5.91
C ARG A 65 9.24 -9.56 7.09
N TYR A 66 7.95 -9.24 7.27
CA TYR A 66 7.17 -9.64 8.44
C TYR A 66 6.10 -10.70 8.15
N PHE A 67 5.78 -10.94 6.88
CA PHE A 67 4.80 -11.93 6.40
C PHE A 67 5.43 -12.76 5.29
#